data_AF-A0A2T2T7G2-F1
#
_entry.id   AF-A0A2T2T7G2-F1
#
_cell.length_a   1.000
_cell.length_b   1.000
_cell.length_c   1.000
_cell.angle_alpha   90.00
_cell.angle_beta   90.00
_cell.angle_gamma   90.00
#
_symmetry.space_group_name_H-M   'P 1'
#
loop_
_entity.id
_entity.type
_entity.pdbx_description
1 polymer ?
#
loop_
_entity_poly.entity_id
_entity_poly.type
_entity_poly.pdbx_seq_one_letter_code
_entity_poly.pdbx_strand_id
1 'polypeptide(L)'
;MAEPDTFPATAFQRFTGLEPFPQPPVIPTEHPIVLMHGFGIGASFRRGGHLHKQAMHLRSRGVRAVAPNVSPYNTVRARCKMWRERLSHVLDETGAEQLSLIAHSMGGLDARYLISKEGWHETVGALVTVATPHRGSPAATLLLDQPDTVRKWITEMADWLGTHILEDGSANIRQALEEFTPNYVENVFNEEVPDHPNVEYWSYGCQAGKGTDIPIDPLFRYLNKYIHEREGVNDGIVSVRSARWGNYLGTVNADHARQVGLHSRLAASFDSNAFYTSIAERLAEEGL
;
A
#
# COMPACT_ATOMS: atom_id res chain seq x y z
N MET A 1 48.99 44.21 2.43
CA MET A 1 47.88 43.54 3.13
C MET A 1 48.14 42.06 3.02
N ALA A 2 48.33 41.37 4.14
CA ALA A 2 48.54 39.92 4.14
C ALA A 2 47.24 39.22 3.74
N GLU A 3 47.32 38.26 2.82
CA GLU A 3 46.19 37.37 2.53
C GLU A 3 45.80 36.63 3.83
N PRO A 4 44.50 36.47 4.11
CA PRO A 4 44.08 35.75 5.30
C PRO A 4 44.57 34.31 5.21
N ASP A 5 45.20 33.84 6.30
CA ASP A 5 45.63 32.46 6.53
C ASP A 5 44.46 31.49 6.27
N THR A 6 44.34 31.02 5.03
CA THR A 6 43.40 29.97 4.67
C THR A 6 44.10 28.65 4.97
N PHE A 7 43.62 27.95 5.99
CA PHE A 7 44.09 26.59 6.27
C PHE A 7 43.93 25.75 4.99
N PRO A 8 44.97 24.99 4.58
CA PRO A 8 44.85 24.07 3.46
C PRO A 8 43.65 23.16 3.70
N ALA A 9 42.77 22.98 2.71
CA ALA A 9 41.53 22.19 2.85
C ALA A 9 41.77 20.78 3.43
N THR A 10 42.94 20.21 3.14
CA THR A 10 43.42 18.93 3.66
C THR A 10 43.80 18.95 5.16
N ALA A 11 44.31 20.07 5.67
CA ALA A 11 44.57 20.27 7.10
C ALA A 11 43.26 20.47 7.89
N PHE A 12 42.29 21.18 7.30
CA PHE A 12 40.96 21.37 7.88
C PHE A 12 40.14 20.07 7.91
N GLN A 13 40.20 19.24 6.86
CA GLN A 13 39.58 17.91 6.84
C GLN A 13 40.18 16.98 7.90
N ARG A 14 41.51 16.95 8.06
CA ARG A 14 42.17 16.15 9.10
C ARG A 14 41.84 16.61 10.53
N PHE A 15 41.64 17.91 10.73
CA PHE A 15 41.29 18.49 12.03
C PHE A 15 39.81 18.25 12.39
N THR A 16 38.91 18.32 11.40
CA THR A 16 37.47 18.16 11.62
C THR A 16 36.98 16.71 11.51
N GLY A 17 37.73 15.83 10.84
CA GLY A 17 37.31 14.44 10.57
C GLY A 17 36.09 14.35 9.65
N LEU A 18 35.73 15.43 8.95
CA LEU A 18 34.58 15.48 8.05
C LEU A 18 34.92 14.79 6.73
N GLU A 19 34.65 13.50 6.68
CA GLU A 19 34.60 12.74 5.43
C GLU A 19 33.38 13.16 4.61
N PRO A 20 33.46 13.19 3.26
CA PRO A 20 32.28 13.35 2.41
C PRO A 20 31.26 12.27 2.77
N PHE A 21 30.10 12.69 3.29
CA PHE A 21 28.99 11.79 3.60
C PHE A 21 28.01 11.82 2.42
N PRO A 22 28.14 10.91 1.43
CA PRO A 22 27.30 10.93 0.26
C PRO A 22 25.84 10.76 0.67
N GLN A 23 25.00 11.69 0.21
CA GLN A 23 23.56 11.56 0.40
C GLN A 23 23.02 10.47 -0.53
N PRO A 24 21.92 9.79 -0.16
CA PRO A 24 21.25 8.87 -1.06
C PRO A 24 20.89 9.55 -2.40
N PRO A 25 20.91 8.83 -3.54
CA PRO A 25 20.55 9.42 -4.82
C PRO A 25 19.07 9.84 -4.82
N VAL A 26 18.83 10.99 -5.46
CA VAL A 26 17.49 11.53 -5.68
C VAL A 26 16.78 10.70 -6.75
N ILE A 27 15.48 10.47 -6.55
CA ILE A 27 14.61 9.76 -7.50
C ILE A 27 13.66 10.80 -8.11
N PRO A 28 13.89 11.24 -9.36
CA PRO A 28 13.16 12.35 -9.96
C PRO A 28 11.86 11.88 -10.61
N THR A 29 10.85 11.48 -9.81
CA THR A 29 9.53 11.16 -10.37
C THR A 29 8.84 12.39 -10.95
N GLU A 30 8.16 12.21 -12.07
CA GLU A 30 7.46 13.29 -12.77
C GLU A 30 6.23 13.73 -11.97
N HIS A 31 5.50 12.76 -11.43
CA HIS A 31 4.31 13.00 -10.61
C HIS A 31 4.60 12.86 -9.11
N PRO A 32 3.87 13.59 -8.25
CA PRO A 32 3.79 13.25 -6.83
C PRO A 32 3.25 11.83 -6.65
N ILE A 33 3.82 11.11 -5.68
CA ILE A 33 3.39 9.75 -5.35
C ILE A 33 2.41 9.78 -4.16
N VAL A 34 1.22 9.21 -4.35
CA VAL A 34 0.27 8.99 -3.25
C VAL A 34 0.22 7.50 -2.90
N LEU A 35 0.59 7.18 -1.66
CA LEU A 35 0.54 5.83 -1.13
C LEU A 35 -0.83 5.56 -0.50
N MET A 36 -1.59 4.64 -1.08
CA MET A 36 -2.96 4.31 -0.67
C MET A 36 -2.97 3.03 0.16
N HIS A 37 -3.38 3.13 1.43
CA HIS A 37 -3.42 1.96 2.33
C HIS A 37 -4.66 1.10 2.11
N GLY A 38 -4.59 -0.16 2.52
CA GLY A 38 -5.69 -1.11 2.44
C GLY A 38 -6.66 -1.08 3.62
N PHE A 39 -7.35 -2.21 3.79
CA PHE A 39 -8.29 -2.47 4.87
C PHE A 39 -7.55 -2.85 6.16
N GLY A 40 -7.95 -2.27 7.29
CA GLY A 40 -7.32 -2.50 8.58
C GLY A 40 -6.03 -1.73 8.83
N ILE A 41 -6.07 -0.78 9.77
CA ILE A 41 -4.89 0.03 10.18
C ILE A 41 -4.64 0.04 11.70
N GLY A 42 -5.30 -0.81 12.47
CA GLY A 42 -5.26 -0.79 13.95
C GLY A 42 -3.85 -0.77 14.56
N ALA A 43 -2.91 -1.54 14.00
CA ALA A 43 -1.52 -1.57 14.47
C ALA A 43 -0.63 -0.41 13.97
N SER A 44 -1.07 0.34 12.96
CA SER A 44 -0.24 1.33 12.24
C SER A 44 -0.54 2.79 12.58
N PHE A 45 -1.64 3.09 13.27
CA PHE A 45 -1.97 4.46 13.68
C PHE A 45 -0.89 5.10 14.57
N ARG A 46 -0.25 4.32 15.46
CA ARG A 46 0.86 4.81 16.30
C ARG A 46 2.13 5.16 15.49
N ARG A 47 2.16 4.87 14.19
CA ARG A 47 3.27 5.16 13.26
C ARG A 47 2.90 6.24 12.22
N GLY A 48 1.83 7.00 12.45
CA GLY A 48 1.34 8.03 11.51
C GLY A 48 0.48 7.49 10.36
N GLY A 49 0.32 6.16 10.27
CA GLY A 49 -0.45 5.51 9.20
C GLY A 49 0.25 4.25 8.69
N HIS A 50 -0.46 3.50 7.84
CA HIS A 50 -0.03 2.20 7.32
C HIS A 50 1.20 2.29 6.41
N LEU A 51 1.27 3.31 5.55
CA LEU A 51 2.35 3.53 4.57
C LEU A 51 3.18 4.79 4.87
N HIS A 52 2.99 5.40 6.05
CA HIS A 52 3.61 6.68 6.40
C HIS A 52 5.14 6.61 6.37
N LYS A 53 5.74 5.52 6.89
CA LYS A 53 7.20 5.38 6.90
C LYS A 53 7.78 5.21 5.50
N GLN A 54 7.08 4.51 4.60
CA GLN A 54 7.49 4.37 3.20
C GLN A 54 7.43 5.73 2.50
N ALA A 55 6.37 6.52 2.73
CA ALA A 55 6.30 7.89 2.22
C ALA A 55 7.45 8.77 2.75
N MET A 56 7.72 8.74 4.05
CA MET A 56 8.83 9.50 4.64
C MET A 56 10.20 9.03 4.13
N HIS A 57 10.36 7.73 3.90
CA HIS A 57 11.58 7.19 3.28
C HIS A 57 11.75 7.70 1.85
N LEU A 58 10.71 7.64 1.02
CA LEU A 58 10.73 8.18 -0.34
C LEU A 58 11.03 9.69 -0.37
N ARG A 59 10.47 10.46 0.57
CA ARG A 59 10.79 11.89 0.73
C ARG A 59 12.27 12.14 1.03
N SER A 60 12.92 11.27 1.80
CA SER A 60 14.37 11.36 2.05
C SER A 60 15.21 11.14 0.79
N ARG A 61 14.60 10.63 -0.29
CA ARG A 61 15.18 10.42 -1.63
C ARG A 61 14.69 11.46 -2.64
N GLY A 62 14.13 12.58 -2.18
CA GLY A 62 13.66 13.68 -3.03
C GLY A 62 12.33 13.44 -3.74
N VAL A 63 11.66 12.31 -3.50
CA VAL A 63 10.34 12.02 -4.06
C VAL A 63 9.27 12.85 -3.35
N ARG A 64 8.35 13.47 -4.11
CA ARG A 64 7.14 14.13 -3.59
C ARG A 64 6.11 13.07 -3.17
N ALA A 65 6.38 12.36 -2.07
CA ALA A 65 5.56 11.26 -1.60
C ALA A 65 4.69 11.61 -0.38
N VAL A 66 3.44 11.15 -0.38
CA VAL A 66 2.50 11.29 0.75
C VAL A 66 1.73 9.99 0.99
N ALA A 67 1.27 9.78 2.22
CA ALA A 67 0.46 8.61 2.60
C ALA A 67 -0.71 9.05 3.50
N PRO A 68 -1.75 9.71 2.96
CA PRO A 68 -2.90 10.11 3.75
C PRO A 68 -3.68 8.89 4.24
N ASN A 69 -4.41 9.06 5.35
CA ASN A 69 -5.26 8.01 5.91
C ASN A 69 -6.73 8.27 5.54
N VAL A 70 -7.44 7.18 5.25
CA VAL A 70 -8.90 7.11 5.13
C VAL A 70 -9.48 6.13 6.16
N SER A 71 -10.79 5.98 6.20
CA SER A 71 -11.42 5.04 7.13
C SER A 71 -10.88 3.61 6.89
N PRO A 72 -10.33 2.94 7.92
CA PRO A 72 -9.74 1.61 7.76
C PRO A 72 -10.74 0.50 7.47
N TYR A 73 -12.02 0.72 7.81
CA TYR A 73 -13.04 -0.31 7.89
C TYR A 73 -14.33 0.19 7.29
N ASN A 74 -14.36 0.32 5.97
CA ASN A 74 -15.53 0.81 5.25
C ASN A 74 -15.50 0.28 3.81
N THR A 75 -16.61 0.44 3.08
CA THR A 75 -16.74 0.06 1.66
C THR A 75 -15.80 0.87 0.77
N VAL A 76 -15.49 0.33 -0.41
CA VAL A 76 -14.70 1.01 -1.46
C VAL A 76 -15.31 2.38 -1.75
N ARG A 77 -16.62 2.42 -2.02
CA ARG A 77 -17.33 3.66 -2.34
C ARG A 77 -17.22 4.70 -1.22
N ALA A 78 -17.35 4.29 0.04
CA ALA A 78 -17.24 5.22 1.18
C ALA A 78 -15.82 5.75 1.34
N ARG A 79 -14.81 4.89 1.17
CA ARG A 79 -13.39 5.28 1.22
C ARG A 79 -13.00 6.20 0.07
N CYS A 80 -13.50 5.96 -1.14
CA CYS A 80 -13.28 6.81 -2.30
C CYS A 80 -13.72 8.27 -2.04
N LYS A 81 -14.81 8.50 -1.31
CA LYS A 81 -15.22 9.87 -0.91
C LYS A 81 -14.12 10.60 -0.14
N MET A 82 -13.46 9.90 0.79
CA MET A 82 -12.35 10.46 1.57
C MET A 82 -11.09 10.62 0.71
N TRP A 83 -10.79 9.61 -0.13
CA TRP A 83 -9.64 9.69 -1.03
C TRP A 83 -9.71 10.88 -1.97
N ARG A 84 -10.89 11.22 -2.52
CA ARG A 84 -11.05 12.41 -3.35
C ARG A 84 -10.52 13.67 -2.68
N GLU A 85 -10.97 13.93 -1.44
CA GLU A 85 -10.52 15.10 -0.67
C GLU A 85 -8.99 15.08 -0.49
N ARG A 86 -8.42 13.91 -0.21
CA ARG A 86 -6.97 13.78 0.03
C ARG A 86 -6.17 13.94 -1.25
N LEU A 87 -6.61 13.38 -2.37
CA LEU A 87 -5.93 13.50 -3.66
C LEU A 87 -6.02 14.92 -4.22
N SER A 88 -7.19 15.56 -4.13
CA SER A 88 -7.36 16.97 -4.53
C SER A 88 -6.43 17.89 -3.73
N HIS A 89 -6.35 17.69 -2.41
CA HIS A 89 -5.43 18.46 -1.57
C HIS A 89 -3.96 18.30 -2.00
N VAL A 90 -3.56 17.10 -2.42
CA VAL A 90 -2.18 16.86 -2.89
C VAL A 90 -1.93 17.58 -4.22
N LEU A 91 -2.88 17.54 -5.16
CA LEU A 91 -2.78 18.30 -6.41
C LEU A 91 -2.68 19.80 -6.12
N ASP A 92 -3.53 20.33 -5.25
CA ASP A 92 -3.54 21.75 -4.86
C ASP A 92 -2.23 22.18 -4.19
N GLU A 93 -1.71 21.39 -3.25
CA GLU A 93 -0.45 21.71 -2.54
C GLU A 93 0.78 21.60 -3.43
N THR A 94 0.79 20.65 -4.37
CA THR A 94 1.96 20.38 -5.21
C THR A 94 1.95 21.16 -6.53
N GLY A 95 0.78 21.66 -6.95
CA GLY A 95 0.57 22.26 -8.27
C GLY A 95 0.77 21.28 -9.43
N ALA A 96 0.77 19.96 -9.16
CA ALA A 96 0.93 18.94 -10.18
C ALA A 96 -0.38 18.74 -10.95
N GLU A 97 -0.28 18.41 -12.24
CA GLU A 97 -1.44 18.09 -13.07
C GLU A 97 -1.87 16.62 -12.92
N GLN A 98 -0.91 15.73 -12.64
CA GLN A 98 -1.14 14.29 -12.48
C GLN A 98 -0.45 13.73 -11.22
N LEU A 99 -0.96 12.58 -10.76
CA LEU A 99 -0.46 11.79 -9.64
C LEU A 99 -0.06 10.38 -10.10
N SER A 100 0.90 9.80 -9.39
CA SER A 100 1.21 8.37 -9.44
C SER A 100 0.76 7.70 -8.14
N LEU A 101 -0.10 6.69 -8.24
CA LEU A 101 -0.68 6.01 -7.08
C LEU A 101 0.07 4.70 -6.81
N ILE A 102 0.52 4.49 -5.58
CA ILE A 102 1.01 3.18 -5.12
C ILE A 102 0.05 2.65 -4.06
N ALA A 103 -0.71 1.62 -4.42
CA ALA A 103 -1.86 1.19 -3.64
C ALA A 103 -1.69 -0.24 -3.11
N HIS A 104 -1.77 -0.39 -1.78
CA HIS A 104 -1.64 -1.68 -1.11
C HIS A 104 -3.02 -2.29 -0.81
N SER A 105 -3.18 -3.59 -1.10
CA SER A 105 -4.37 -4.36 -0.72
C SER A 105 -5.66 -3.67 -1.20
N MET A 106 -6.65 -3.43 -0.33
CA MET A 106 -7.88 -2.72 -0.69
C MET A 106 -7.65 -1.37 -1.38
N GLY A 107 -6.55 -0.66 -1.07
CA GLY A 107 -6.26 0.63 -1.69
C GLY A 107 -6.22 0.57 -3.21
N GLY A 108 -5.85 -0.58 -3.81
CA GLY A 108 -5.86 -0.73 -5.26
C GLY A 108 -7.28 -0.86 -5.85
N LEU A 109 -8.24 -1.38 -5.09
CA LEU A 109 -9.65 -1.36 -5.48
C LEU A 109 -10.22 0.05 -5.36
N ASP A 110 -9.88 0.79 -4.29
CA ASP A 110 -10.22 2.21 -4.15
C ASP A 110 -9.71 3.02 -5.36
N ALA A 111 -8.44 2.86 -5.72
CA ALA A 111 -7.83 3.55 -6.85
C ALA A 111 -8.51 3.21 -8.19
N ARG A 112 -8.72 1.92 -8.47
CA ARG A 112 -9.43 1.49 -9.69
C ARG A 112 -10.83 2.09 -9.77
N TYR A 113 -11.56 2.11 -8.66
CA TYR A 113 -12.90 2.69 -8.60
C TYR A 113 -12.88 4.20 -8.90
N LEU A 114 -11.96 4.95 -8.29
CA LEU A 114 -11.80 6.40 -8.55
C LEU A 114 -11.52 6.67 -10.04
N ILE A 115 -10.57 5.94 -10.62
CA ILE A 115 -10.13 6.13 -12.01
C ILE A 115 -11.29 5.83 -12.99
N SER A 116 -11.97 4.70 -12.80
CA SER A 116 -12.98 4.21 -13.73
C SER A 116 -14.35 4.86 -13.56
N LYS A 117 -14.79 5.12 -12.32
CA LYS A 117 -16.16 5.59 -12.02
C LYS A 117 -16.26 7.07 -11.70
N GLU A 118 -15.17 7.71 -11.30
CA GLU A 118 -15.20 9.06 -10.73
C GLU A 118 -14.30 10.06 -11.47
N GLY A 119 -13.85 9.73 -12.68
CA GLY A 119 -13.14 10.68 -13.56
C GLY A 119 -11.67 10.91 -13.22
N TRP A 120 -11.09 10.17 -12.26
CA TRP A 120 -9.69 10.36 -11.86
C TRP A 120 -8.67 9.91 -12.90
N HIS A 121 -9.10 9.28 -13.99
CA HIS A 121 -8.21 8.98 -15.12
C HIS A 121 -7.60 10.22 -15.78
N GLU A 122 -8.17 11.41 -15.57
CA GLU A 122 -7.61 12.67 -16.08
C GLU A 122 -6.37 13.12 -15.29
N THR A 123 -6.31 12.80 -13.99
CA THR A 123 -5.30 13.29 -13.04
C THR A 123 -4.45 12.18 -12.44
N VAL A 124 -4.60 10.94 -12.89
CA VAL A 124 -3.78 9.80 -12.48
C VAL A 124 -3.04 9.26 -13.69
N GLY A 125 -1.71 9.41 -13.71
CA GLY A 125 -0.87 8.89 -14.79
C GLY A 125 -0.58 7.40 -14.63
N ALA A 126 -0.42 6.94 -13.38
CA ALA A 126 -0.12 5.54 -13.09
C ALA A 126 -0.79 5.04 -11.80
N LEU A 127 -1.18 3.77 -11.81
CA LEU A 127 -1.57 2.99 -10.65
C LEU A 127 -0.69 1.74 -10.54
N VAL A 128 0.13 1.70 -9.49
CA VAL A 128 0.90 0.53 -9.09
C VAL A 128 0.22 -0.15 -7.91
N THR A 129 -0.22 -1.40 -8.07
CA THR A 129 -0.85 -2.16 -6.99
C THR A 129 0.12 -3.16 -6.34
N VAL A 130 0.00 -3.32 -5.02
CA VAL A 130 0.78 -4.27 -4.23
C VAL A 130 -0.20 -5.16 -3.45
N ALA A 131 -0.24 -6.45 -3.82
CA ALA A 131 -1.13 -7.45 -3.22
C ALA A 131 -2.61 -7.03 -3.15
N THR A 132 -3.10 -6.30 -4.16
CA THR A 132 -4.51 -5.94 -4.26
C THR A 132 -5.33 -7.16 -4.66
N PRO A 133 -6.44 -7.48 -3.98
CA PRO A 133 -7.29 -8.62 -4.33
C PRO A 133 -8.15 -8.33 -5.56
N HIS A 134 -7.56 -8.22 -6.75
CA HIS A 134 -8.28 -7.88 -7.99
C HIS A 134 -9.25 -8.97 -8.46
N ARG A 135 -9.21 -10.16 -7.84
CA ARG A 135 -10.19 -11.25 -8.00
C ARG A 135 -10.78 -11.67 -6.65
N GLY A 136 -10.78 -10.75 -5.69
CA GLY A 136 -11.16 -11.00 -4.31
C GLY A 136 -10.17 -11.87 -3.56
N SER A 137 -10.53 -12.23 -2.33
CA SER A 137 -9.76 -13.14 -1.50
C SER A 137 -10.67 -14.21 -0.90
N PRO A 138 -10.32 -15.51 -1.03
CA PRO A 138 -11.04 -16.56 -0.33
C PRO A 138 -11.10 -16.36 1.19
N ALA A 139 -10.14 -15.64 1.79
CA ALA A 139 -10.18 -15.31 3.21
C ALA A 139 -11.37 -14.42 3.57
N ALA A 140 -11.81 -13.52 2.68
CA ALA A 140 -12.98 -12.69 2.92
C ALA A 140 -14.26 -13.53 3.00
N THR A 141 -14.43 -14.51 2.09
CA THR A 141 -15.53 -15.47 2.15
C THR A 141 -15.49 -16.28 3.44
N LEU A 142 -14.32 -16.81 3.82
CA LEU A 142 -14.18 -17.57 5.06
C LEU A 142 -14.54 -16.76 6.31
N LEU A 143 -14.16 -15.48 6.35
CA LEU A 143 -14.51 -14.59 7.45
C LEU A 143 -16.03 -14.39 7.50
N LEU A 144 -16.68 -14.10 6.37
CA LEU A 144 -18.14 -13.93 6.30
C LEU A 144 -18.91 -15.20 6.70
N ASP A 145 -18.40 -16.38 6.31
CA ASP A 145 -18.98 -17.69 6.64
C ASP A 145 -18.80 -18.07 8.12
N GLN A 146 -17.98 -17.33 8.87
CA GLN A 146 -17.84 -17.47 10.32
C GLN A 146 -18.46 -16.28 11.06
N PRO A 147 -19.81 -16.23 11.19
CA PRO A 147 -20.51 -15.09 11.78
C PRO A 147 -20.02 -14.69 13.18
N ASP A 148 -19.65 -15.66 14.03
CA ASP A 148 -19.14 -15.38 15.38
C ASP A 148 -17.72 -14.81 15.38
N THR A 149 -16.88 -15.22 14.41
CA THR A 149 -15.51 -14.71 14.25
C THR A 149 -15.54 -13.24 13.80
N VAL A 150 -16.41 -12.89 12.85
CA VAL A 150 -16.60 -11.49 12.41
C VAL A 150 -17.16 -10.64 13.55
N ARG A 151 -18.16 -11.15 14.29
CA ARG A 151 -18.69 -10.44 15.47
C ARG A 151 -17.60 -10.19 16.51
N LYS A 152 -16.80 -11.20 16.84
CA LYS A 152 -15.70 -11.08 17.80
C LYS A 152 -14.65 -10.07 17.36
N TRP A 153 -14.27 -10.09 16.08
CA TRP A 153 -13.32 -9.13 15.53
C TRP A 153 -13.87 -7.70 15.54
N ILE A 154 -15.15 -7.52 15.18
CA ILE A 154 -15.86 -6.24 15.31
C ILE A 154 -15.90 -5.77 16.76
N THR A 155 -16.16 -6.66 17.73
CA THR A 155 -16.16 -6.32 19.16
C THR A 155 -14.76 -5.93 19.65
N GLU A 156 -13.73 -6.71 19.32
CA GLU A 156 -12.34 -6.37 19.67
C GLU A 156 -11.89 -5.03 19.08
N MET A 157 -12.39 -4.70 17.88
CA MET A 157 -12.19 -3.39 17.27
C MET A 157 -13.02 -2.28 17.88
N ALA A 158 -14.28 -2.55 18.25
CA ALA A 158 -15.17 -1.60 18.91
C ALA A 158 -14.71 -1.29 20.34
N ASP A 159 -14.13 -2.25 21.05
CA ASP A 159 -13.51 -2.04 22.36
C ASP A 159 -12.23 -1.18 22.25
N TRP A 160 -11.48 -1.34 21.15
CA TRP A 160 -10.32 -0.49 20.84
C TRP A 160 -10.74 0.92 20.36
N LEU A 161 -11.78 1.01 19.52
CA LEU A 161 -12.45 2.24 19.08
C LEU A 161 -13.37 2.84 20.14
N GLY A 162 -13.62 2.19 21.28
CA GLY A 162 -14.49 2.68 22.34
C GLY A 162 -13.94 3.93 23.04
N THR A 163 -12.69 4.30 22.72
CA THR A 163 -12.12 5.60 23.05
C THR A 163 -12.49 6.71 22.04
N HIS A 164 -12.97 6.36 20.83
CA HIS A 164 -13.45 7.22 19.74
C HIS A 164 -14.58 6.55 18.91
N ILE A 165 -15.80 6.54 19.48
CA ILE A 165 -17.16 6.39 18.87
C ILE A 165 -17.38 5.13 17.97
N LEU A 166 -18.52 4.42 18.08
CA LEU A 166 -19.33 3.96 16.93
C LEU A 166 -20.52 3.03 17.31
N GLU A 167 -21.73 3.40 16.85
CA GLU A 167 -22.89 2.50 16.69
C GLU A 167 -23.04 1.98 15.23
N ASP A 168 -22.56 2.73 14.21
CA ASP A 168 -22.69 2.42 12.77
C ASP A 168 -21.52 1.63 12.13
N GLY A 169 -20.49 1.28 12.90
CA GLY A 169 -19.26 0.68 12.36
C GLY A 169 -19.41 -0.76 11.88
N SER A 170 -20.32 -1.53 12.49
CA SER A 170 -20.44 -2.98 12.28
C SER A 170 -21.03 -3.35 10.90
N ALA A 171 -22.05 -2.62 10.45
CA ALA A 171 -22.69 -2.85 9.15
C ALA A 171 -21.72 -2.58 7.99
N ASN A 172 -20.93 -1.50 8.10
CA ASN A 172 -19.94 -1.11 7.08
C ASN A 172 -18.80 -2.13 6.96
N ILE A 173 -18.41 -2.79 8.07
CA ILE A 173 -17.39 -3.84 8.07
C ILE A 173 -17.85 -5.07 7.30
N ARG A 174 -19.06 -5.55 7.59
CA ARG A 174 -19.60 -6.73 6.90
C ARG A 174 -19.73 -6.47 5.41
N GLN A 175 -20.25 -5.31 5.04
CA GLN A 175 -20.35 -4.91 3.63
C GLN A 175 -18.97 -4.79 2.96
N ALA A 176 -17.98 -4.20 3.65
CA ALA A 176 -16.61 -4.14 3.12
C ALA A 176 -16.01 -5.53 2.88
N LEU A 177 -16.23 -6.50 3.79
CA LEU A 177 -15.80 -7.88 3.60
C LEU A 177 -16.50 -8.55 2.41
N GLU A 178 -17.80 -8.29 2.21
CA GLU A 178 -18.55 -8.76 1.03
C GLU A 178 -17.91 -8.24 -0.26
N GLU A 179 -17.48 -6.98 -0.27
CA GLU A 179 -16.79 -6.33 -1.39
C GLU A 179 -15.39 -6.92 -1.69
N PHE A 180 -14.83 -7.77 -0.82
CA PHE A 180 -13.57 -8.48 -1.05
C PHE A 180 -13.75 -9.94 -1.45
N THR A 181 -14.98 -10.45 -1.48
CA THR A 181 -15.21 -11.84 -1.88
C THR A 181 -14.88 -12.05 -3.35
N PRO A 182 -14.35 -13.22 -3.76
CA PRO A 182 -14.11 -13.50 -5.18
C PRO A 182 -15.35 -13.31 -6.04
N ASN A 183 -16.51 -13.76 -5.54
CA ASN A 183 -17.77 -13.61 -6.25
C ASN A 183 -18.14 -12.14 -6.53
N TYR A 184 -18.01 -11.26 -5.53
CA TYR A 184 -18.31 -9.84 -5.75
C TYR A 184 -17.28 -9.18 -6.67
N VAL A 185 -15.99 -9.41 -6.41
CA VAL A 185 -14.94 -8.71 -7.16
C VAL A 185 -14.92 -9.16 -8.63
N GLU A 186 -15.03 -10.46 -8.90
CA GLU A 186 -14.99 -10.98 -10.27
C GLU A 186 -16.25 -10.64 -11.06
N ASN A 187 -17.44 -10.78 -10.46
CA ASN A 187 -18.72 -10.72 -11.19
C ASN A 187 -19.46 -9.38 -11.06
N VAL A 188 -18.98 -8.44 -10.23
CA VAL A 188 -19.62 -7.13 -10.05
C VAL A 188 -18.58 -6.03 -10.19
N PHE A 189 -17.57 -6.01 -9.32
CA PHE A 189 -16.60 -4.92 -9.30
C PHE A 189 -15.82 -4.81 -10.61
N ASN A 190 -15.25 -5.91 -11.10
CA ASN A 190 -14.45 -5.89 -12.33
C ASN A 190 -15.27 -5.59 -13.59
N GLU A 191 -16.55 -5.97 -13.62
CA GLU A 191 -17.45 -5.63 -14.73
C GLU A 191 -17.75 -4.12 -14.76
N GLU A 192 -17.99 -3.53 -13.58
CA GLU A 192 -18.35 -2.12 -13.48
C GLU A 192 -17.14 -1.16 -13.53
N VAL A 193 -15.95 -1.65 -13.19
CA VAL A 193 -14.71 -0.89 -12.98
C VAL A 193 -13.60 -1.38 -13.95
N PRO A 194 -13.76 -1.18 -15.27
CA PRO A 194 -12.70 -1.46 -16.24
C PRO A 194 -11.54 -0.47 -16.10
N ASP A 195 -10.37 -0.88 -16.56
CA ASP A 195 -9.20 -0.02 -16.67
C ASP A 195 -9.45 1.09 -17.71
N HIS A 196 -8.89 2.28 -17.46
CA HIS A 196 -8.97 3.41 -18.39
C HIS A 196 -7.70 3.48 -19.25
N PRO A 197 -7.79 3.64 -20.59
CA PRO A 197 -6.62 3.55 -21.49
C PRO A 197 -5.57 4.65 -21.29
N ASN A 198 -5.91 5.74 -20.60
CA ASN A 198 -4.98 6.85 -20.32
C ASN A 198 -4.15 6.65 -19.03
N VAL A 199 -4.33 5.53 -18.33
CA VAL A 199 -3.64 5.26 -17.07
C VAL A 199 -2.79 4.01 -17.21
N GLU A 200 -1.55 4.08 -16.75
CA GLU A 200 -0.68 2.90 -16.66
C GLU A 200 -1.04 2.06 -15.43
N TYR A 201 -1.26 0.76 -15.62
CA TYR A 201 -1.61 -0.16 -14.54
C TYR A 201 -0.52 -1.21 -14.36
N TRP A 202 0.17 -1.16 -13.22
CA TRP A 202 1.19 -2.14 -12.86
C TRP A 202 0.80 -2.87 -11.58
N SER A 203 1.27 -4.10 -11.41
CA SER A 203 0.99 -4.84 -10.18
C SER A 203 2.12 -5.74 -9.72
N TYR A 204 2.20 -5.90 -8.40
CA TYR A 204 3.03 -6.87 -7.71
C TYR A 204 2.17 -7.81 -6.88
N GLY A 205 2.46 -9.10 -6.99
CA GLY A 205 1.96 -10.10 -6.04
C GLY A 205 2.97 -10.32 -4.92
N CYS A 206 2.54 -10.91 -3.83
CA CYS A 206 3.41 -11.26 -2.72
C CYS A 206 3.20 -12.72 -2.32
N GLN A 207 4.24 -13.35 -1.76
CA GLN A 207 4.19 -14.74 -1.34
C GLN A 207 4.93 -15.00 -0.04
N ALA A 208 4.32 -15.82 0.82
CA ALA A 208 4.94 -16.42 1.99
C ALA A 208 4.19 -17.69 2.42
N GLY A 209 4.82 -18.54 3.23
CA GLY A 209 4.19 -19.70 3.83
C GLY A 209 4.02 -20.87 2.86
N LYS A 210 2.86 -21.53 2.91
CA LYS A 210 2.60 -22.79 2.21
C LYS A 210 2.85 -22.65 0.70
N GLY A 211 3.65 -23.56 0.16
CA GLY A 211 4.08 -23.54 -1.24
C GLY A 211 5.32 -22.68 -1.53
N THR A 212 6.00 -22.18 -0.49
CA THR A 212 7.24 -21.40 -0.59
C THR A 212 8.21 -21.78 0.53
N ASP A 213 9.48 -21.40 0.39
CA ASP A 213 10.48 -21.49 1.47
C ASP A 213 10.50 -20.23 2.36
N ILE A 214 9.53 -19.32 2.18
CA ILE A 214 9.50 -18.02 2.85
C ILE A 214 8.67 -18.12 4.14
N PRO A 215 9.26 -17.88 5.33
CA PRO A 215 8.49 -17.92 6.57
C PRO A 215 7.37 -16.88 6.61
N ILE A 216 6.18 -17.31 7.05
CA ILE A 216 5.02 -16.45 7.24
C ILE A 216 4.75 -16.24 8.74
N ASP A 217 4.30 -15.04 9.11
CA ASP A 217 3.84 -14.75 10.46
C ASP A 217 2.78 -15.79 10.93
N PRO A 218 2.90 -16.34 12.16
CA PRO A 218 1.91 -17.25 12.72
C PRO A 218 0.46 -16.78 12.61
N LEU A 219 0.20 -15.47 12.69
CA LEU A 219 -1.13 -14.89 12.56
C LEU A 219 -1.81 -15.23 11.23
N PHE A 220 -1.03 -15.38 10.15
CA PHE A 220 -1.58 -15.63 8.82
C PHE A 220 -1.60 -17.11 8.43
N ARG A 221 -1.00 -18.02 9.21
CA ARG A 221 -0.82 -19.44 8.80
C ARG A 221 -2.13 -20.14 8.44
N TYR A 222 -3.18 -19.91 9.21
CA TYR A 222 -4.49 -20.52 8.96
C TYR A 222 -5.08 -20.06 7.62
N LEU A 223 -5.16 -18.73 7.41
CA LEU A 223 -5.66 -18.15 6.16
C LEU A 223 -4.78 -18.49 4.98
N ASN A 224 -3.45 -18.46 5.15
CA ASN A 224 -2.48 -18.84 4.13
C ASN A 224 -2.71 -20.26 3.62
N LYS A 225 -2.90 -21.23 4.52
CA LYS A 225 -3.22 -22.61 4.16
C LYS A 225 -4.55 -22.69 3.42
N TYR A 226 -5.58 -22.01 3.93
CA TYR A 226 -6.93 -22.01 3.36
C TYR A 226 -6.98 -21.43 1.94
N ILE A 227 -6.31 -20.30 1.70
CA ILE A 227 -6.16 -19.69 0.38
C ILE A 227 -5.33 -20.59 -0.52
N HIS A 228 -4.25 -21.18 0.00
CA HIS A 228 -3.37 -22.04 -0.80
C HIS A 228 -4.09 -23.25 -1.39
N GLU A 229 -5.02 -23.84 -0.65
CA GLU A 229 -5.83 -24.97 -1.13
C GLU A 229 -6.81 -24.59 -2.25
N ARG A 230 -7.05 -23.28 -2.48
CA ARG A 230 -8.01 -22.77 -3.49
C ARG A 230 -7.34 -22.07 -4.66
N GLU A 231 -6.31 -21.26 -4.38
CA GLU A 231 -5.70 -20.35 -5.35
C GLU A 231 -4.16 -20.48 -5.41
N GLY A 232 -3.57 -21.35 -4.59
CA GLY A 232 -2.13 -21.57 -4.53
C GLY A 232 -1.39 -20.49 -3.73
N VAL A 233 -0.17 -20.18 -4.16
CA VAL A 233 0.75 -19.32 -3.39
C VAL A 233 0.13 -17.94 -3.11
N ASN A 234 0.29 -17.47 -1.88
CA ASN A 234 -0.34 -16.25 -1.36
C ASN A 234 0.51 -15.63 -0.24
N ASP A 235 0.16 -14.43 0.18
CA ASP A 235 0.86 -13.67 1.23
C ASP A 235 0.21 -13.80 2.63
N GLY A 236 -0.78 -14.67 2.77
CA GLY A 236 -1.59 -14.83 3.97
C GLY A 236 -2.98 -14.23 3.88
N ILE A 237 -3.21 -13.28 2.97
CA ILE A 237 -4.51 -12.61 2.77
C ILE A 237 -4.91 -12.61 1.30
N VAL A 238 -3.99 -12.41 0.37
CA VAL A 238 -4.26 -12.30 -1.08
C VAL A 238 -3.36 -13.28 -1.84
N SER A 239 -3.95 -14.03 -2.76
CA SER A 239 -3.19 -14.93 -3.64
C SER A 239 -2.42 -14.17 -4.71
N VAL A 240 -1.30 -14.74 -5.15
CA VAL A 240 -0.54 -14.21 -6.30
C VAL A 240 -1.42 -14.16 -7.55
N ARG A 241 -2.31 -15.14 -7.72
CA ARG A 241 -3.30 -15.16 -8.81
C ARG A 241 -4.23 -13.95 -8.74
N SER A 242 -4.78 -13.64 -7.57
CA SER A 242 -5.69 -12.51 -7.39
C SER A 242 -4.97 -11.17 -7.55
N ALA A 243 -3.71 -11.07 -7.14
CA ALA A 243 -2.90 -9.85 -7.23
C ALA A 243 -2.47 -9.44 -8.65
N ARG A 244 -2.50 -10.36 -9.63
CA ARG A 244 -2.08 -10.08 -11.02
C ARG A 244 -3.08 -9.16 -11.74
N TRP A 245 -2.67 -7.97 -12.12
CA TRP A 245 -3.48 -6.99 -12.86
C TRP A 245 -2.64 -6.08 -13.75
N GLY A 246 -3.19 -5.61 -14.87
CA GLY A 246 -2.44 -4.80 -15.84
C GLY A 246 -1.10 -5.46 -16.24
N ASN A 247 -0.02 -4.67 -16.26
CA ASN A 247 1.33 -5.16 -16.40
C ASN A 247 1.84 -5.75 -15.07
N TYR A 248 1.92 -7.08 -15.00
CA TYR A 248 2.41 -7.77 -13.81
C TYR A 248 3.94 -7.76 -13.73
N LEU A 249 4.48 -6.98 -12.79
CA LEU A 249 5.92 -6.75 -12.67
C LEU A 249 6.66 -7.83 -11.86
N GLY A 250 5.95 -8.60 -11.03
CA GLY A 250 6.54 -9.76 -10.36
C GLY A 250 5.91 -10.14 -9.03
N THR A 251 6.47 -11.17 -8.42
CA THR A 251 6.08 -11.67 -7.10
C THR A 251 7.20 -11.43 -6.10
N VAL A 252 6.92 -10.77 -4.97
CA VAL A 252 7.90 -10.51 -3.92
C VAL A 252 7.72 -11.43 -2.70
N ASN A 253 8.84 -11.76 -2.05
CA ASN A 253 8.86 -12.66 -0.89
C ASN A 253 8.53 -11.90 0.40
N ALA A 254 7.24 -11.71 0.65
CA ALA A 254 6.72 -10.98 1.80
C ALA A 254 5.32 -11.48 2.15
N ASP A 255 5.03 -11.63 3.44
CA ASP A 255 3.64 -11.76 3.90
C ASP A 255 2.91 -10.41 3.87
N HIS A 256 1.59 -10.42 4.07
CA HIS A 256 0.76 -9.22 3.93
C HIS A 256 1.17 -8.08 4.87
N ALA A 257 1.68 -8.39 6.07
CA ALA A 257 2.11 -7.36 7.02
C ALA A 257 3.52 -6.81 6.69
N ARG A 258 4.40 -7.65 6.15
CA ARG A 258 5.76 -7.25 5.74
C ARG A 258 5.77 -6.16 4.68
N GLN A 259 4.84 -6.23 3.74
CA GLN A 259 4.75 -5.29 2.61
C GLN A 259 4.73 -3.84 3.08
N VAL A 260 4.14 -3.57 4.25
CA VAL A 260 3.97 -2.22 4.80
C VAL A 260 4.91 -1.94 5.99
N GLY A 261 5.93 -2.77 6.17
CA GLY A 261 6.98 -2.55 7.17
C GLY A 261 6.52 -2.76 8.60
N LEU A 262 5.45 -3.54 8.83
CA LEU A 262 5.23 -4.15 10.13
C LEU A 262 6.32 -5.20 10.34
N HIS A 263 6.82 -5.33 11.57
CA HIS A 263 7.89 -6.27 11.91
C HIS A 263 7.37 -7.36 12.85
N SER A 264 7.98 -8.53 12.77
CA SER A 264 7.67 -9.79 13.46
C SER A 264 8.88 -10.66 13.26
N ARG A 265 9.44 -11.18 14.36
CA ARG A 265 10.64 -12.03 14.34
C ARG A 265 10.37 -13.42 13.78
N LEU A 266 9.10 -13.77 13.58
CA LEU A 266 8.66 -15.11 13.16
C LEU A 266 8.30 -15.17 11.67
N ALA A 267 8.33 -14.03 10.98
CA ALA A 267 8.15 -13.91 9.53
C ALA A 267 9.50 -13.64 8.84
N ALA A 268 9.56 -13.86 7.53
CA ALA A 268 10.73 -13.50 6.73
C ALA A 268 11.09 -12.02 6.87
N SER A 269 12.39 -11.71 6.83
CA SER A 269 12.85 -10.32 6.71
C SER A 269 12.48 -9.79 5.33
N PHE A 270 11.93 -8.59 5.29
CA PHE A 270 11.61 -7.88 4.06
C PHE A 270 11.87 -6.39 4.25
N ASP A 271 12.59 -5.79 3.32
CA ASP A 271 12.83 -4.34 3.31
C ASP A 271 11.75 -3.66 2.46
N SER A 272 10.65 -3.28 3.11
CA SER A 272 9.59 -2.53 2.45
C SER A 272 10.06 -1.19 1.91
N ASN A 273 11.04 -0.54 2.54
CA ASN A 273 11.51 0.76 2.07
C ASN A 273 12.27 0.62 0.76
N ALA A 274 13.18 -0.36 0.66
CA ALA A 274 13.85 -0.69 -0.60
C ALA A 274 12.85 -1.11 -1.68
N PHE A 275 11.82 -1.88 -1.34
CA PHE A 275 10.78 -2.26 -2.30
C PHE A 275 10.02 -1.05 -2.86
N TYR A 276 9.49 -0.16 -2.01
CA TYR A 276 8.79 1.03 -2.49
C TYR A 276 9.73 2.01 -3.21
N THR A 277 11.01 2.04 -2.84
CA THR A 277 12.06 2.78 -3.57
C THR A 277 12.19 2.25 -5.00
N SER A 278 12.23 0.94 -5.20
CA SER A 278 12.31 0.34 -6.53
C SER A 278 11.10 0.63 -7.41
N ILE A 279 9.91 0.79 -6.81
CA ILE A 279 8.71 1.22 -7.53
C ILE A 279 8.86 2.68 -7.98
N ALA A 280 9.32 3.56 -7.09
CA ALA A 280 9.53 4.97 -7.42
C ALA A 280 10.63 5.17 -8.47
N GLU A 281 11.71 4.39 -8.42
CA GLU A 281 12.77 4.39 -9.43
C GLU A 281 12.21 3.99 -10.80
N ARG A 282 11.40 2.94 -10.86
CA ARG A 282 10.73 2.53 -12.11
C ARG A 282 9.75 3.58 -12.64
N LEU A 283 8.97 4.23 -11.78
CA LEU A 283 8.10 5.33 -12.19
C LEU A 283 8.93 6.47 -12.82
N ALA A 284 10.04 6.87 -12.18
CA ALA A 284 10.93 7.88 -12.72
C ALA A 284 11.56 7.48 -14.07
N GLU A 285 11.94 6.21 -14.24
CA GLU A 285 12.49 5.68 -15.50
C GLU A 285 11.49 5.76 -16.67
N GLU A 286 10.19 5.63 -16.39
CA GLU A 286 9.10 5.66 -17.37
C GLU A 286 8.50 7.07 -17.54
N GLY A 287 9.01 8.09 -16.85
CA GLY A 287 8.45 9.45 -16.89
C GLY A 287 7.12 9.61 -16.15
N LEU A 288 6.99 8.95 -15.00
CA LEU A 288 5.77 8.91 -14.16
C LEU A 288 6.04 9.34 -12.71
#